data_AF-A0A949HXB5-F1
#
_entry.id   AF-A0A949HXB5-F1
#
_cell.length_a   1.000
_cell.length_b   1.000
_cell.length_c   1.000
_cell.angle_alpha   90.00
_cell.angle_beta   90.00
_cell.angle_gamma   90.00
#
_symmetry.space_group_name_H-M   'P 1'
#
loop_
_entity.id
_entity.type
_entity.pdbx_description
1 polymer ?
#
loop_
_entity_poly.entity_id
_entity_poly.type
_entity_poly.pdbx_seq_one_letter_code
_entity_poly.pdbx_strand_id
1 'polypeptide(L)'
;SGRKVAICEQLEDVRPGKLVKREVTQILSPGTHFDERLLSAERNNFLAAVNPIGRAFGVALVDLTTGQFLATELENEAALLAEMERVRPAEIIFPAEKTAVKDALGAAFKTVAGHDGWTFAPETAVFTVQEHFQVASLDGFGLRERKAAIGAAGGILHYLTQHLRRDVRHLTRLSYYQRGDFLVLDSTALRNLEILEPLRADSPRNASLYGAMNRTVTPMGARLLRQWLSQPLATTGAIGERQEAVRTFIANPGNLENFRAQLPAVRDLERTLGRLGSGSGNARDLAALRTALEQAPALKDILSNLTAPPPAMSLIREETAGGAVTGPFLIERLNAQVSGCPALVELVSRAIEDDPPPAVKEGGMIRDGFDAALDELRHATRGGKEWIAKLQADEIARTGISSLKVRFNSVFGYYIEVTKANLGKAPAHYIRKQTTANGERFITPELKEMEGKILGAQERCVKLEYDIFQRVRETALESLKVLQQSAGALAQLDVLACFAET
;
A
#
# COMPACT_ATOMS: atom_id res chain seq x y z
N SER A 1 -13.72 17.36 -3.84
CA SER A 1 -15.16 17.60 -3.60
C SER A 1 -15.75 16.75 -2.46
N GLY A 2 -14.98 15.87 -1.79
CA GLY A 2 -15.48 15.09 -0.65
C GLY A 2 -16.57 14.07 -1.00
N ARG A 3 -16.70 13.72 -2.28
CA ARG A 3 -17.76 12.82 -2.79
C ARG A 3 -17.30 11.36 -2.77
N LYS A 4 -18.25 10.46 -2.56
CA LYS A 4 -18.07 9.01 -2.69
C LYS A 4 -18.45 8.57 -4.11
N VAL A 5 -17.76 7.57 -4.64
CA VAL A 5 -18.00 7.02 -5.98
C VAL A 5 -18.11 5.51 -5.88
N ALA A 6 -19.29 4.96 -6.20
CA ALA A 6 -19.48 3.52 -6.31
C ALA A 6 -18.92 3.00 -7.63
N ILE A 7 -18.06 1.99 -7.57
CA ILE A 7 -17.53 1.29 -8.73
C ILE A 7 -18.40 0.06 -8.95
N CYS A 8 -19.03 0.00 -10.12
CA CYS A 8 -19.91 -1.08 -10.52
C CYS A 8 -19.25 -1.86 -11.64
N GLU A 9 -18.94 -3.13 -11.39
CA GLU A 9 -18.30 -4.01 -12.36
C GLU A 9 -19.24 -5.11 -12.83
N GLN A 10 -18.91 -5.65 -13.99
CA GLN A 10 -19.60 -6.77 -14.58
C GLN A 10 -18.99 -8.07 -14.03
N LEU A 11 -19.82 -8.94 -13.46
CA LEU A 11 -19.36 -10.18 -12.81
C LEU A 11 -19.36 -11.40 -13.72
N GLU A 12 -20.09 -11.33 -14.84
CA GLU A 12 -20.27 -12.46 -15.77
C GLU A 12 -19.79 -12.08 -17.16
N ASP A 13 -19.25 -13.05 -17.91
CA ASP A 13 -18.94 -12.85 -19.33
C ASP A 13 -20.20 -12.54 -20.14
N VAL A 14 -20.05 -11.67 -21.13
CA VAL A 14 -21.17 -11.30 -22.02
C VAL A 14 -21.60 -12.52 -22.84
N ARG A 15 -22.84 -12.95 -22.67
CA ARG A 15 -23.46 -13.98 -23.53
C ARG A 15 -24.58 -13.34 -24.37
N PRO A 16 -24.64 -13.60 -25.69
CA PRO A 16 -25.69 -13.05 -26.55
C PRO A 16 -27.09 -13.36 -26.01
N GLY A 17 -27.95 -12.35 -25.90
CA GLY A 17 -29.33 -12.49 -25.42
C GLY A 17 -29.51 -12.56 -23.90
N LYS A 18 -28.43 -12.53 -23.10
CA LYS A 18 -28.52 -12.52 -21.62
C LYS A 18 -28.02 -11.18 -21.06
N LEU A 19 -28.81 -10.57 -20.18
CA LEU A 19 -28.36 -9.42 -19.40
C LEU A 19 -27.24 -9.85 -18.45
N VAL A 20 -26.14 -9.11 -18.46
CA VAL A 20 -25.00 -9.35 -17.59
C VAL A 20 -25.27 -8.83 -16.18
N LYS A 21 -24.92 -9.64 -15.18
CA LYS A 21 -25.04 -9.22 -13.78
C LYS A 21 -23.97 -8.17 -13.47
N ARG A 22 -24.39 -7.06 -12.87
CA ARG A 22 -23.52 -5.98 -12.41
C ARG A 22 -23.71 -5.79 -10.92
N GLU A 23 -22.61 -5.64 -10.20
CA GLU A 23 -22.62 -5.38 -8.76
C GLU A 23 -21.64 -4.27 -8.42
N VAL A 24 -21.95 -3.54 -7.34
CA VAL A 24 -21.00 -2.61 -6.74
C VAL A 24 -19.91 -3.42 -6.06
N THR A 25 -18.70 -3.37 -6.60
CA THR A 25 -17.54 -4.11 -6.07
C THR A 25 -16.86 -3.33 -4.96
N GLN A 26 -16.81 -2.00 -5.06
CA GLN A 26 -16.21 -1.13 -4.05
C GLN A 26 -16.79 0.28 -4.11
N ILE A 27 -16.72 1.01 -3.00
CA ILE A 27 -17.02 2.44 -2.96
C ILE A 27 -15.73 3.20 -2.62
N LEU A 28 -15.31 4.08 -3.53
CA LEU A 28 -14.21 5.01 -3.29
C LEU A 28 -14.73 6.16 -2.43
N SER A 29 -14.06 6.40 -1.31
CA SER A 29 -14.34 7.55 -0.44
C SER A 29 -13.06 8.37 -0.21
N PRO A 30 -13.16 9.64 0.24
CA PRO A 30 -11.99 10.47 0.53
C PRO A 30 -10.99 9.80 1.49
N GLY A 31 -11.46 9.07 2.50
CA GLY A 31 -10.61 8.41 3.49
C GLY A 31 -10.10 7.01 3.11
N THR A 32 -10.41 6.48 1.92
CA THR A 32 -10.18 5.04 1.62
C THR A 32 -9.59 4.74 0.24
N HIS A 33 -9.06 5.73 -0.48
CA HIS A 33 -8.42 5.49 -1.77
C HIS A 33 -6.92 5.18 -1.66
N PHE A 34 -6.42 4.36 -2.58
CA PHE A 34 -5.00 3.96 -2.68
C PHE A 34 -4.26 4.66 -3.84
N ASP A 35 -4.92 5.58 -4.56
CA ASP A 35 -4.30 6.28 -5.69
C ASP A 35 -3.18 7.23 -5.20
N GLU A 36 -1.93 6.86 -5.49
CA GLU A 36 -0.74 7.62 -5.10
C GLU A 36 -0.72 9.05 -5.65
N ARG A 37 -1.40 9.32 -6.77
CA ARG A 37 -1.49 10.68 -7.34
C ARG A 37 -2.35 11.62 -6.49
N LEU A 38 -3.25 11.04 -5.70
CA LEU A 38 -4.16 11.77 -4.81
C LEU A 38 -3.65 11.80 -3.36
N LEU A 39 -2.71 10.91 -3.02
CA LEU A 39 -2.13 10.81 -1.69
C LEU A 39 -0.87 11.66 -1.58
N SER A 40 -0.75 12.38 -0.47
CA SER A 40 0.56 12.94 -0.09
C SER A 40 1.44 11.82 0.48
N ALA A 41 2.68 11.69 0.00
CA ALA A 41 3.63 10.68 0.47
C ALA A 41 3.88 10.80 1.99
N GLU A 42 4.01 12.03 2.47
CA GLU A 42 4.44 12.34 3.84
C GLU A 42 3.28 12.52 4.83
N ARG A 43 2.04 12.22 4.43
CA ARG A 43 0.86 12.38 5.27
C ARG A 43 -0.03 11.15 5.23
N ASN A 44 -0.55 10.75 6.39
CA ASN A 44 -1.58 9.74 6.51
C ASN A 44 -2.91 10.19 5.90
N ASN A 45 -3.69 9.24 5.39
CA ASN A 45 -5.04 9.48 4.88
C ASN A 45 -6.08 8.81 5.79
N PHE A 46 -6.30 9.40 6.97
CA PHE A 46 -7.17 8.81 7.98
C PHE A 46 -8.66 8.92 7.62
N LEU A 47 -9.36 7.81 7.77
CA LEU A 47 -10.78 7.75 8.09
C LEU A 47 -10.93 7.73 9.61
N ALA A 48 -11.81 8.58 10.15
CA ALA A 48 -12.13 8.61 11.57
C ALA A 48 -13.57 8.13 11.82
N ALA A 49 -13.78 7.45 12.94
CA ALA A 49 -15.10 7.16 13.49
C ALA A 49 -15.20 7.72 14.91
N VAL A 50 -16.33 8.37 15.20
CA VAL A 50 -16.59 9.02 16.50
C VAL A 50 -17.87 8.44 17.11
N ASN A 51 -17.75 7.88 18.31
CA ASN A 51 -18.86 7.29 19.05
C ASN A 51 -19.06 7.98 20.42
N PRO A 52 -20.10 8.81 20.60
CA PRO A 52 -20.38 9.45 21.88
C PRO A 52 -21.15 8.52 22.83
N ILE A 53 -20.61 8.31 24.04
CA ILE A 53 -21.26 7.61 25.14
C ILE A 53 -21.23 8.50 26.39
N GLY A 54 -22.40 8.98 26.82
CA GLY A 54 -22.50 9.94 27.92
C GLY A 54 -21.78 11.24 27.58
N ARG A 55 -20.74 11.59 28.35
CA ARG A 55 -19.87 12.75 28.08
C ARG A 55 -18.58 12.39 27.32
N ALA A 56 -18.28 11.10 27.19
CA ALA A 56 -17.07 10.63 26.55
C ALA A 56 -17.27 10.42 25.04
N PHE A 57 -16.21 10.63 24.28
CA PHE A 57 -16.15 10.37 22.85
C PHE A 57 -15.12 9.28 22.59
N GLY A 58 -15.57 8.13 22.09
CA GLY A 58 -14.68 7.15 21.50
C GLY A 58 -14.27 7.59 20.12
N VAL A 59 -12.97 7.53 19.82
CA VAL A 59 -12.43 7.84 18.50
C VAL A 59 -11.65 6.63 17.99
N ALA A 60 -11.93 6.23 16.77
CA ALA A 60 -11.15 5.25 16.03
C ALA A 60 -10.61 5.89 14.75
N LEU A 61 -9.35 5.62 14.43
CA LEU A 61 -8.65 6.18 13.27
C LEU A 61 -8.07 5.03 12.46
N VAL A 62 -8.36 4.99 11.17
CA VAL A 62 -7.80 4.01 10.23
C VAL A 62 -7.16 4.73 9.06
N ASP A 63 -5.88 4.47 8.82
CA ASP A 63 -5.25 4.74 7.53
C ASP A 63 -5.21 3.44 6.73
N LEU A 64 -6.13 3.31 5.78
CA LEU A 64 -6.24 2.10 4.98
C LEU A 64 -5.00 1.90 4.08
N THR A 65 -4.23 2.94 3.81
CA THR A 65 -3.04 2.87 2.95
C THR A 65 -1.83 2.28 3.67
N THR A 66 -1.71 2.46 4.99
CA THR A 66 -0.57 1.95 5.79
C THR A 66 -0.95 0.76 6.67
N GLY A 67 -2.25 0.56 6.91
CA GLY A 67 -2.76 -0.44 7.85
C GLY A 67 -2.80 0.03 9.30
N GLN A 68 -2.54 1.32 9.56
CA GLN A 68 -2.56 1.88 10.90
C GLN A 68 -3.99 1.96 11.42
N PHE A 69 -4.22 1.38 12.60
CA PHE A 69 -5.52 1.40 13.28
C PHE A 69 -5.34 1.76 14.77
N LEU A 70 -5.85 2.93 15.14
CA LEU A 70 -5.72 3.50 16.47
C LEU A 70 -7.09 3.74 17.10
N ALA A 71 -7.16 3.70 18.43
CA ALA A 71 -8.34 4.10 19.18
C ALA A 71 -8.00 4.91 20.44
N THR A 72 -8.91 5.79 20.85
CA THR A 72 -8.79 6.54 22.12
C THR A 72 -10.18 6.90 22.68
N GLU A 73 -10.23 7.34 23.93
CA GLU A 73 -11.42 7.93 24.54
C GLU A 73 -11.11 9.36 25.01
N LEU A 74 -11.99 10.30 24.66
CA LEU A 74 -11.84 11.72 24.94
C LEU A 74 -12.96 12.18 25.86
N GLU A 75 -12.62 13.08 26.78
CA GLU A 75 -13.50 13.43 27.92
C GLU A 75 -14.56 14.49 27.61
N ASN A 76 -14.40 15.26 26.52
CA ASN A 76 -15.28 16.35 26.14
C ASN A 76 -15.12 16.75 24.66
N GLU A 77 -15.98 17.66 24.19
CA GLU A 77 -16.00 18.16 22.81
C GLU A 77 -14.74 18.94 22.43
N ALA A 78 -14.15 19.72 23.35
CA ALA A 78 -12.91 20.46 23.08
C ALA A 78 -11.73 19.49 22.81
N ALA A 79 -11.66 18.39 23.56
CA ALA A 79 -10.69 17.32 23.33
C ALA A 79 -10.92 16.62 21.98
N LEU A 80 -12.19 16.38 21.61
CA LEU A 80 -12.53 15.85 20.29
C LEU A 80 -12.07 16.77 19.16
N LEU A 81 -12.35 18.07 19.26
CA LEU A 81 -11.94 19.06 18.27
C LEU A 81 -10.41 19.14 18.13
N ALA A 82 -9.69 19.19 19.26
CA ALA A 82 -8.23 19.18 19.25
C ALA A 82 -7.68 17.93 18.56
N GLU A 83 -8.26 16.77 18.82
CA GLU A 83 -7.82 15.50 18.24
C GLU A 83 -8.10 15.42 16.73
N MET A 84 -9.27 15.88 16.28
CA MET A 84 -9.59 15.95 14.84
C MET A 84 -8.71 16.96 14.11
N GLU A 85 -8.38 18.09 14.74
CA GLU A 85 -7.46 19.11 14.19
C GLU A 85 -6.01 18.60 14.11
N ARG A 86 -5.58 17.77 15.07
CA ARG A 86 -4.27 17.12 15.08
C ARG A 86 -4.14 16.09 13.96
N VAL A 87 -5.14 15.22 13.82
CA VAL A 87 -5.11 14.10 12.87
C VAL A 87 -5.49 14.55 11.45
N ARG A 88 -6.37 15.55 11.33
CA ARG A 88 -6.98 16.03 10.08
C ARG A 88 -7.49 14.87 9.21
N PRO A 89 -8.45 14.05 9.68
CA PRO A 89 -8.99 12.95 8.89
C PRO A 89 -9.64 13.47 7.61
N ALA A 90 -9.50 12.70 6.53
CA ALA A 90 -10.11 13.00 5.24
C ALA A 90 -11.62 12.73 5.22
N GLU A 91 -12.08 11.86 6.13
CA GLU A 91 -13.49 11.49 6.28
C GLU A 91 -13.77 11.14 7.75
N ILE A 92 -14.93 11.55 8.25
CA ILE A 92 -15.41 11.27 9.61
C ILE A 92 -16.79 10.62 9.53
N ILE A 93 -16.96 9.50 10.23
CA ILE A 93 -18.26 8.84 10.42
C ILE A 93 -18.68 8.85 11.89
N PHE A 94 -19.99 8.83 12.14
CA PHE A 94 -20.56 8.80 13.49
C PHE A 94 -21.95 8.15 13.46
N PRO A 95 -22.52 7.66 14.58
CA PRO A 95 -23.89 7.16 14.63
C PRO A 95 -24.89 8.24 14.17
N ALA A 96 -25.71 7.97 13.16
CA ALA A 96 -26.56 8.97 12.50
C ALA A 96 -27.52 9.70 13.45
N GLU A 97 -27.97 9.03 14.51
CA GLU A 97 -28.82 9.59 15.57
C GLU A 97 -28.09 10.55 16.52
N LYS A 98 -26.75 10.62 16.49
CA LYS A 98 -25.91 11.46 17.35
C LYS A 98 -25.50 12.75 16.64
N THR A 99 -26.47 13.56 16.22
CA THR A 99 -26.25 14.77 15.40
C THR A 99 -25.32 15.81 16.04
N ALA A 100 -25.21 15.83 17.37
CA ALA A 100 -24.27 16.71 18.09
C ALA A 100 -22.82 16.56 17.62
N VAL A 101 -22.39 15.38 17.17
CA VAL A 101 -21.05 15.18 16.58
C VAL A 101 -20.89 15.94 15.27
N LYS A 102 -21.94 15.95 14.44
CA LYS A 102 -21.97 16.70 13.18
C LYS A 102 -21.97 18.20 13.44
N ASP A 103 -22.69 18.66 14.45
CA ASP A 103 -22.74 20.08 14.81
C ASP A 103 -21.37 20.56 15.30
N ALA A 104 -20.68 19.76 16.12
CA ALA A 104 -19.33 20.06 16.60
C ALA A 104 -18.28 20.08 15.48
N LEU A 105 -18.30 19.11 14.56
CA LEU A 105 -17.23 18.91 13.58
C LEU A 105 -17.52 19.46 12.18
N GLY A 106 -18.78 19.66 11.82
CA GLY A 106 -19.21 19.93 10.44
C GLY A 106 -18.75 21.28 9.87
N ALA A 107 -18.41 22.24 10.72
CA ALA A 107 -17.85 23.52 10.29
C ALA A 107 -16.36 23.41 9.91
N ALA A 108 -15.59 22.58 10.63
CA ALA A 108 -14.15 22.43 10.45
C ALA A 108 -13.78 21.35 9.43
N PHE A 109 -14.62 20.32 9.27
CA PHE A 109 -14.34 19.15 8.44
C PHE A 109 -15.35 19.01 7.30
N LYS A 110 -14.83 18.83 6.08
CA LYS A 110 -15.65 18.80 4.86
C LYS A 110 -16.51 17.55 4.70
N THR A 111 -16.09 16.42 5.29
CA THR A 111 -16.73 15.12 5.10
C THR A 111 -17.03 14.49 6.45
N VAL A 112 -18.18 14.86 7.01
CA VAL A 112 -18.73 14.32 8.26
C VAL A 112 -20.09 13.69 7.96
N ALA A 113 -20.19 12.37 8.07
CA ALA A 113 -21.36 11.61 7.63
C ALA A 113 -21.90 10.69 8.73
N GLY A 114 -23.22 10.69 8.91
CA GLY A 114 -23.89 9.71 9.77
C GLY A 114 -23.85 8.31 9.15
N HIS A 115 -23.69 7.30 9.98
CA HIS A 115 -23.73 5.88 9.64
C HIS A 115 -24.63 5.15 10.63
N ASP A 116 -25.05 3.92 10.31
CA ASP A 116 -26.06 3.21 11.09
C ASP A 116 -25.61 2.97 12.55
N GLY A 117 -26.34 3.52 13.51
CA GLY A 117 -25.91 3.54 14.92
C GLY A 117 -25.75 2.17 15.56
N TRP A 118 -26.50 1.15 15.10
CA TRP A 118 -26.37 -0.23 15.60
C TRP A 118 -24.97 -0.83 15.39
N THR A 119 -24.21 -0.31 14.42
CA THR A 119 -22.83 -0.73 14.14
C THR A 119 -21.82 -0.25 15.18
N PHE A 120 -22.19 0.79 15.95
CA PHE A 120 -21.40 1.36 17.04
C PHE A 120 -21.86 0.83 18.41
N ALA A 121 -22.94 0.05 18.44
CA ALA A 121 -23.47 -0.52 19.68
C ALA A 121 -22.47 -1.51 20.30
N PRO A 122 -22.35 -1.59 21.64
CA PRO A 122 -21.30 -2.36 22.30
C PRO A 122 -21.21 -3.82 21.86
N GLU A 123 -22.34 -4.54 21.79
CA GLU A 123 -22.38 -5.96 21.43
C GLU A 123 -21.89 -6.20 20.00
N THR A 124 -22.46 -5.46 19.03
CA THR A 124 -22.04 -5.50 17.63
C THR A 124 -20.58 -5.15 17.47
N ALA A 125 -20.14 -4.05 18.09
CA ALA A 125 -18.79 -3.54 17.92
C ALA A 125 -17.73 -4.48 18.53
N VAL A 126 -18.00 -5.06 19.70
CA VAL A 126 -17.12 -6.09 20.30
C VAL A 126 -17.01 -7.28 19.34
N PHE A 127 -18.14 -7.80 18.85
CA PHE A 127 -18.15 -8.93 17.93
C PHE A 127 -17.36 -8.62 16.66
N THR A 128 -17.63 -7.49 15.99
CA THR A 128 -16.94 -7.08 14.75
C THR A 128 -15.43 -6.94 14.94
N VAL A 129 -14.98 -6.33 16.04
CA VAL A 129 -13.54 -6.16 16.31
C VAL A 129 -12.88 -7.50 16.65
N GLN A 130 -13.53 -8.35 17.46
CA GLN A 130 -13.02 -9.68 17.81
C GLN A 130 -12.94 -10.61 16.59
N GLU A 131 -13.97 -10.61 15.75
CA GLU A 131 -14.01 -11.36 14.50
C GLU A 131 -12.89 -10.91 13.56
N HIS A 132 -12.71 -9.60 13.37
CA HIS A 132 -11.64 -9.09 12.51
C HIS A 132 -10.24 -9.50 12.99
N PHE A 133 -9.95 -9.34 14.28
CA PHE A 133 -8.62 -9.66 14.84
C PHE A 133 -8.44 -11.12 15.21
N GLN A 134 -9.49 -11.95 15.12
CA GLN A 134 -9.50 -13.36 15.52
C GLN A 134 -9.04 -13.56 16.98
N VAL A 135 -9.61 -12.78 17.90
CA VAL A 135 -9.28 -12.82 19.33
C VAL A 135 -10.52 -13.06 20.20
N ALA A 136 -10.33 -13.73 21.33
CA ALA A 136 -11.42 -13.97 22.30
C ALA A 136 -11.76 -12.76 23.18
N SER A 137 -10.82 -11.81 23.34
CA SER A 137 -11.01 -10.58 24.13
C SER A 137 -10.22 -9.41 23.55
N LEU A 138 -10.66 -8.19 23.85
CA LEU A 138 -10.00 -6.96 23.40
C LEU A 138 -9.02 -6.39 24.43
N ASP A 139 -8.83 -7.07 25.55
CA ASP A 139 -7.99 -6.62 26.66
C ASP A 139 -6.53 -6.48 26.24
N GLY A 140 -6.04 -7.37 25.38
CA GLY A 140 -4.67 -7.32 24.83
C GLY A 140 -4.38 -6.09 23.97
N PHE A 141 -5.42 -5.37 23.53
CA PHE A 141 -5.30 -4.10 22.79
C PHE A 141 -5.41 -2.86 23.69
N GLY A 142 -5.55 -3.05 25.01
CA GLY A 142 -5.76 -1.96 25.97
C GLY A 142 -7.19 -1.42 25.99
N LEU A 143 -8.16 -2.17 25.44
CA LEU A 143 -9.55 -1.72 25.29
C LEU A 143 -10.50 -2.20 26.40
N ARG A 144 -9.97 -2.82 27.46
CA ARG A 144 -10.78 -3.27 28.60
C ARG A 144 -11.62 -2.12 29.18
N GLU A 145 -12.94 -2.30 29.24
CA GLU A 145 -13.94 -1.31 29.67
C GLU A 145 -13.98 0.00 28.84
N ARG A 146 -13.30 0.07 27.69
CA ARG A 146 -13.28 1.26 26.79
C ARG A 146 -14.42 1.23 25.79
N LYS A 147 -15.66 1.24 26.29
CA LYS A 147 -16.88 1.00 25.50
C LYS A 147 -17.05 2.00 24.35
N ALA A 148 -16.68 3.27 24.56
CA ALA A 148 -16.84 4.28 23.52
C ALA A 148 -15.84 4.03 22.38
N ALA A 149 -14.56 3.77 22.72
CA ALA A 149 -13.51 3.45 21.76
C ALA A 149 -13.80 2.15 21.00
N ILE A 150 -14.28 1.10 21.68
CA ILE A 150 -14.69 -0.15 21.04
C ILE A 150 -15.81 0.12 20.04
N GLY A 151 -16.85 0.88 20.42
CA GLY A 151 -17.94 1.24 19.53
C GLY A 151 -17.47 1.98 18.27
N ALA A 152 -16.53 2.93 18.41
CA ALA A 152 -15.92 3.60 17.26
C ALA A 152 -15.11 2.64 16.37
N ALA A 153 -14.35 1.72 16.98
CA ALA A 153 -13.56 0.71 16.26
C ALA A 153 -14.43 -0.30 15.51
N GLY A 154 -15.55 -0.74 16.10
CA GLY A 154 -16.54 -1.58 15.43
C GLY A 154 -17.24 -0.86 14.29
N GLY A 155 -17.68 0.38 14.52
CA GLY A 155 -18.33 1.20 13.50
C GLY A 155 -17.44 1.45 12.28
N ILE A 156 -16.15 1.77 12.48
CA ILE A 156 -15.22 1.98 11.36
C ILE A 156 -14.92 0.70 10.58
N LEU A 157 -14.76 -0.44 11.26
CA LEU A 157 -14.55 -1.74 10.60
C LEU A 157 -15.77 -2.16 9.80
N HIS A 158 -16.97 -2.05 10.38
CA HIS A 158 -18.22 -2.34 9.69
C HIS A 158 -18.38 -1.42 8.47
N TYR A 159 -18.09 -0.13 8.62
CA TYR A 159 -18.17 0.81 7.51
C TYR A 159 -17.19 0.46 6.38
N LEU A 160 -15.95 0.12 6.69
CA LEU A 160 -14.96 -0.30 5.70
C LEU A 160 -15.37 -1.59 4.98
N THR A 161 -15.78 -2.61 5.73
CA THR A 161 -16.06 -3.95 5.20
C THR A 161 -17.42 -4.06 4.52
N GLN A 162 -18.48 -3.54 5.14
CA GLN A 162 -19.85 -3.75 4.68
C GLN A 162 -20.34 -2.60 3.78
N HIS A 163 -20.05 -1.34 4.15
CA HIS A 163 -20.52 -0.20 3.37
C HIS A 163 -19.60 0.09 2.18
N LEU A 164 -18.29 0.17 2.41
CA LEU A 164 -17.32 0.47 1.35
C LEU A 164 -16.81 -0.77 0.59
N ARG A 165 -17.11 -1.97 1.09
CA ARG A 165 -16.70 -3.26 0.49
C ARG A 165 -15.18 -3.35 0.31
N ARG A 166 -14.44 -2.92 1.33
CA ARG A 166 -12.97 -2.98 1.35
C ARG A 166 -12.49 -4.26 2.02
N ASP A 167 -11.46 -4.85 1.42
CA ASP A 167 -10.60 -5.79 2.13
C ASP A 167 -9.75 -5.02 3.13
N VAL A 168 -9.80 -5.46 4.39
CA VAL A 168 -9.12 -4.85 5.53
C VAL A 168 -8.19 -5.84 6.22
N ARG A 169 -7.88 -6.99 5.61
CA ARG A 169 -7.00 -8.04 6.20
C ARG A 169 -5.65 -7.52 6.68
N HIS A 170 -5.15 -6.43 6.09
CA HIS A 170 -3.91 -5.78 6.49
C HIS A 170 -4.01 -4.88 7.72
N LEU A 171 -5.20 -4.65 8.27
CA LEU A 171 -5.37 -4.03 9.58
C LEU A 171 -5.06 -5.09 10.66
N THR A 172 -3.78 -5.36 10.89
CA THR A 172 -3.36 -6.49 11.73
C THR A 172 -3.24 -6.17 13.21
N ARG A 173 -3.27 -4.88 13.58
CA ARG A 173 -3.13 -4.41 14.96
C ARG A 173 -4.01 -3.19 15.23
N LEU A 174 -4.73 -3.23 16.35
CA LEU A 174 -5.39 -2.07 16.95
C LEU A 174 -4.59 -1.59 18.15
N SER A 175 -4.27 -0.30 18.21
CA SER A 175 -3.55 0.27 19.36
C SER A 175 -4.41 1.33 20.05
N TYR A 176 -4.67 1.13 21.34
CA TYR A 176 -5.24 2.17 22.19
C TYR A 176 -4.13 3.10 22.69
N TYR A 177 -4.35 4.42 22.63
CA TYR A 177 -3.44 5.43 23.19
C TYR A 177 -4.19 6.36 24.14
N GLN A 178 -3.51 6.81 25.19
CA GLN A 178 -4.07 7.76 26.15
C GLN A 178 -3.49 9.14 25.90
N ARG A 179 -4.32 10.19 26.05
CA ARG A 179 -3.78 11.56 26.00
C ARG A 179 -2.73 11.82 27.08
N GLY A 180 -2.85 11.19 28.24
CA GLY A 180 -1.89 11.34 29.35
C GLY A 180 -0.48 10.88 29.01
N ASP A 181 -0.31 10.07 27.96
CA ASP A 181 1.01 9.63 27.47
C ASP A 181 1.76 10.77 26.75
N PHE A 182 1.07 11.87 26.42
CA PHE A 182 1.56 12.96 25.60
C PHE A 182 1.30 14.33 26.23
N LEU A 183 2.11 15.32 25.85
CA LEU A 183 1.82 16.72 26.14
C LEU A 183 0.51 17.11 25.46
N VAL A 184 -0.44 17.60 26.25
CA VAL A 184 -1.73 18.08 25.73
C VAL A 184 -1.49 19.39 24.98
N LEU A 185 -1.65 19.35 23.66
CA LEU A 185 -1.65 20.52 22.79
C LEU A 185 -3.09 20.74 22.31
N ASP A 186 -3.62 21.94 22.56
CA ASP A 186 -4.92 22.31 22.00
C ASP A 186 -4.80 22.66 20.50
N SER A 187 -5.95 22.78 19.83
CA SER A 187 -5.99 23.12 18.39
C SER A 187 -5.39 24.48 18.08
N THR A 188 -5.45 25.43 19.03
CA THR A 188 -4.92 26.79 18.86
C THR A 188 -3.40 26.78 18.90
N ALA A 189 -2.81 26.06 19.85
CA ALA A 189 -1.37 25.88 19.99
C ALA A 189 -0.79 25.15 18.78
N LEU A 190 -1.40 24.02 18.35
CA LEU A 190 -0.96 23.28 17.16
C LEU A 190 -0.88 24.17 15.91
N ARG A 191 -1.86 25.07 15.76
CA ARG A 191 -1.95 25.99 14.62
C ARG A 191 -1.01 27.19 14.75
N ASN A 192 -0.97 27.85 15.90
CA ASN A 192 -0.19 29.07 16.12
C ASN A 192 1.30 28.81 16.23
N LEU A 193 1.70 27.63 16.69
CA LEU A 193 3.10 27.19 16.70
C LEU A 193 3.54 26.64 15.34
N GLU A 194 2.65 26.62 14.33
CA GLU A 194 2.92 26.10 12.98
C GLU A 194 3.62 24.73 13.03
N ILE A 195 3.16 23.83 13.92
CA ILE A 195 3.87 22.56 14.20
C ILE A 195 3.95 21.71 12.93
N LEU A 196 2.84 21.60 12.20
CA LEU A 196 2.71 20.70 11.05
C LEU A 196 2.53 21.43 9.72
N GLU A 197 1.86 22.57 9.74
CA GLU A 197 1.49 23.37 8.57
C GLU A 197 1.69 24.85 8.90
N PRO A 198 2.10 25.68 7.93
CA PRO A 198 2.13 27.12 8.12
C PRO A 198 0.71 27.71 8.18
N LEU A 199 0.58 28.87 8.82
CA LEU A 199 -0.67 29.64 8.94
C LEU A 199 -1.15 30.18 7.59
N ARG A 200 -0.20 30.56 6.72
CA ARG A 200 -0.49 31.06 5.38
C ARG A 200 -0.17 29.99 4.35
N ALA A 201 -1.10 29.78 3.42
CA ALA A 201 -0.99 28.73 2.42
C ALA A 201 0.11 28.98 1.36
N ASP A 202 0.55 30.23 1.20
CA ASP A 202 1.64 30.66 0.32
C ASP A 202 3.02 30.61 0.99
N SER A 203 3.09 30.32 2.30
CA SER A 203 4.35 30.19 3.01
C SER A 203 5.18 29.03 2.45
N PRO A 204 6.52 29.16 2.42
CA PRO A 204 7.39 28.06 2.02
C PRO A 204 7.24 26.90 3.00
N ARG A 205 7.46 25.67 2.50
CA ARG A 205 7.23 24.44 3.27
C ARG A 205 8.04 24.38 4.58
N ASN A 206 9.23 24.93 4.59
CA ASN A 206 10.12 25.01 5.77
C ASN A 206 9.70 26.08 6.80
N ALA A 207 8.57 26.77 6.59
CA ALA A 207 8.03 27.72 7.57
C ALA A 207 7.41 27.03 8.79
N SER A 208 6.98 25.77 8.67
CA SER A 208 6.49 24.98 9.81
C SER A 208 7.62 24.25 10.53
N LEU A 209 7.42 23.91 11.81
CA LEU A 209 8.39 23.11 12.57
C LEU A 209 8.68 21.78 11.86
N TYR A 210 7.63 21.12 11.38
CA TYR A 210 7.74 19.90 10.57
C TYR A 210 8.63 20.11 9.34
N GLY A 211 8.39 21.17 8.55
CA GLY A 211 9.17 21.42 7.34
C GLY A 211 10.64 21.78 7.63
N ALA A 212 10.91 22.44 8.76
CA ALA A 212 12.27 22.77 9.18
C ALA A 212 13.04 21.54 9.70
N MET A 213 12.35 20.62 10.38
CA MET A 213 12.97 19.43 10.99
C MET A 213 13.00 18.20 10.07
N ASN A 214 12.12 18.13 9.07
CA ASN A 214 11.98 16.92 8.27
C ASN A 214 13.17 16.72 7.32
N ARG A 215 14.10 15.86 7.74
CA ARG A 215 15.22 15.30 6.95
C ARG A 215 15.15 13.77 6.87
N THR A 216 13.95 13.21 7.07
CA THR A 216 13.70 11.77 6.91
C THR A 216 13.92 11.37 5.46
N VAL A 217 14.36 10.13 5.25
CA VAL A 217 14.64 9.60 3.91
C VAL A 217 13.42 8.89 3.34
N THR A 218 12.62 8.25 4.20
CA THR A 218 11.47 7.43 3.80
C THR A 218 10.15 8.15 4.03
N PRO A 219 9.12 7.94 3.17
CA PRO A 219 7.79 8.50 3.40
C PRO A 219 7.15 8.03 4.71
N MET A 220 7.41 6.79 5.13
CA MET A 220 6.95 6.24 6.42
C MET A 220 7.61 6.95 7.61
N GLY A 221 8.90 7.25 7.53
CA GLY A 221 9.59 8.09 8.51
C GLY A 221 9.01 9.50 8.55
N ALA A 222 8.74 10.13 7.40
CA ALA A 222 8.14 11.46 7.32
C ALA A 222 6.75 11.54 7.98
N ARG A 223 5.90 10.51 7.76
CA ARG A 223 4.58 10.39 8.41
C ARG A 223 4.74 10.22 9.93
N LEU A 224 5.66 9.38 10.36
CA LEU A 224 5.91 9.14 11.78
C LEU A 224 6.47 10.37 12.50
N LEU A 225 7.39 11.12 11.87
CA LEU A 225 7.90 12.38 12.39
C LEU A 225 6.75 13.37 12.62
N ARG A 226 5.85 13.47 11.64
CA ARG A 226 4.65 14.30 11.74
C ARG A 226 3.82 13.93 12.97
N GLN A 227 3.62 12.62 13.20
CA GLN A 227 2.94 12.13 14.39
C GLN A 227 3.69 12.53 15.68
N TRP A 228 5.00 12.30 15.75
CA TRP A 228 5.81 12.60 16.94
C TRP A 228 5.83 14.08 17.31
N LEU A 229 5.89 14.99 16.32
CA LEU A 229 5.82 16.43 16.58
C LEU A 229 4.44 16.87 17.09
N SER A 230 3.37 16.21 16.62
CA SER A 230 2.00 16.50 17.06
C SER A 230 1.60 15.85 18.40
N GLN A 231 2.39 14.87 18.87
CA GLN A 231 2.17 14.13 20.11
C GLN A 231 3.50 14.00 20.87
N PRO A 232 4.01 15.09 21.47
CA PRO A 232 5.22 15.04 22.27
C PRO A 232 5.02 14.10 23.46
N LEU A 233 5.97 13.22 23.75
CA LEU A 233 5.88 12.28 24.88
C LEU A 233 5.83 13.04 26.23
N ALA A 234 5.03 12.55 27.17
CA ALA A 234 4.98 13.08 28.54
C ALA A 234 5.95 12.38 29.50
N THR A 235 6.39 11.17 29.16
CA THR A 235 7.21 10.32 30.04
C THR A 235 8.70 10.52 29.80
N THR A 236 9.43 10.94 30.83
CA THR A 236 10.89 11.18 30.78
C THR A 236 11.70 9.98 30.33
N GLY A 237 11.32 8.76 30.75
CA GLY A 237 12.00 7.52 30.34
C GLY A 237 11.97 7.31 28.82
N ALA A 238 10.78 7.43 28.20
CA ALA A 238 10.62 7.27 26.75
C ALA A 238 11.33 8.39 25.95
N ILE A 239 11.36 9.61 26.50
CA ILE A 239 12.16 10.72 25.93
C ILE A 239 13.65 10.38 26.00
N GLY A 240 14.13 9.89 27.15
CA GLY A 240 15.51 9.47 27.37
C GLY A 240 15.95 8.37 26.42
N GLU A 241 15.10 7.36 26.15
CA GLU A 241 15.38 6.31 25.17
C GLU A 241 15.60 6.88 23.76
N ARG A 242 14.77 7.83 23.32
CA ARG A 242 14.95 8.49 22.01
C ARG A 242 16.22 9.34 21.99
N GLN A 243 16.49 10.09 23.05
CA GLN A 243 17.70 10.92 23.15
C GLN A 243 18.98 10.06 23.13
N GLU A 244 18.98 8.89 23.77
CA GLU A 244 20.10 7.96 23.74
C GLU A 244 20.32 7.39 22.32
N ALA A 245 19.25 7.01 21.63
CA ALA A 245 19.36 6.56 20.25
C ALA A 245 19.92 7.64 19.32
N VAL A 246 19.44 8.90 19.45
CA VAL A 246 19.98 10.03 18.69
C VAL A 246 21.45 10.28 19.02
N ARG A 247 21.83 10.25 20.31
CA ARG A 247 23.23 10.36 20.76
C ARG A 247 24.11 9.28 20.15
N THR A 248 23.62 8.05 20.08
CA THR A 248 24.34 6.91 19.48
C THR A 248 24.64 7.16 18.00
N PHE A 249 23.66 7.68 17.24
CA PHE A 249 23.88 8.06 15.84
C PHE A 249 24.87 9.22 15.70
N ILE A 250 24.74 10.28 16.50
CA ILE A 250 25.65 11.44 16.48
C ILE A 250 27.10 11.02 16.78
N ALA A 251 27.30 10.08 17.70
CA ALA A 251 28.62 9.56 18.04
C ALA A 251 29.26 8.70 16.93
N ASN A 252 28.50 8.31 15.90
CA ASN A 252 28.91 7.40 14.84
C ASN A 252 28.53 7.93 13.44
N PRO A 253 29.11 9.06 12.98
CA PRO A 253 28.67 9.75 11.76
C PRO A 253 28.79 8.89 10.49
N GLY A 254 29.83 8.06 10.36
CA GLY A 254 29.97 7.18 9.19
C GLY A 254 28.88 6.09 9.12
N ASN A 255 28.48 5.53 10.25
CA ASN A 255 27.36 4.57 10.30
C ASN A 255 26.01 5.27 10.07
N LEU A 256 25.84 6.52 10.54
CA LEU A 256 24.66 7.34 10.26
C LEU A 256 24.53 7.61 8.75
N GLU A 257 25.61 8.04 8.09
CA GLU A 257 25.65 8.28 6.64
C GLU A 257 25.33 7.00 5.86
N ASN A 258 25.99 5.89 6.20
CA ASN A 258 25.73 4.59 5.57
C ASN A 258 24.30 4.11 5.78
N PHE A 259 23.74 4.25 6.99
CA PHE A 259 22.35 3.89 7.27
C PHE A 259 21.38 4.71 6.42
N ARG A 260 21.55 6.03 6.40
CA ARG A 260 20.71 6.95 5.62
C ARG A 260 20.84 6.72 4.12
N ALA A 261 22.02 6.34 3.62
CA ALA A 261 22.26 6.04 2.20
C ALA A 261 21.53 4.77 1.72
N GLN A 262 21.21 3.82 2.62
CA GLN A 262 20.49 2.59 2.29
C GLN A 262 18.97 2.76 2.28
N LEU A 263 18.42 3.67 3.09
CA LEU A 263 16.98 3.91 3.21
C LEU A 263 16.24 4.27 1.90
N PRO A 264 16.81 4.98 0.89
CA PRO A 264 16.11 5.30 -0.35
C PRO A 264 15.63 4.05 -1.11
N ALA A 265 16.37 2.94 -1.03
CA ALA A 265 16.01 1.69 -1.68
C ALA A 265 14.84 0.96 -0.99
N VAL A 266 14.58 1.24 0.29
CA VAL A 266 13.42 0.70 1.04
C VAL A 266 12.11 1.32 0.56
N ARG A 267 12.13 2.58 0.09
CA ARG A 267 10.95 3.32 -0.40
C ARG A 267 9.82 3.37 0.64
N ASP A 268 8.56 3.40 0.19
CA ASP A 268 7.37 3.41 1.05
C ASP A 268 6.85 1.97 1.27
N LEU A 269 7.53 1.25 2.15
CA LEU A 269 7.20 -0.14 2.46
C LEU A 269 5.81 -0.28 3.08
N GLU A 270 5.40 0.64 3.97
CA GLU A 270 4.06 0.61 4.60
C GLU A 270 2.93 0.65 3.56
N ARG A 271 3.00 1.57 2.59
CA ARG A 271 1.95 1.66 1.55
C ARG A 271 2.00 0.52 0.54
N THR A 272 3.20 0.02 0.25
CA THR A 272 3.36 -1.18 -0.58
C THR A 272 2.66 -2.38 0.07
N LEU A 273 2.86 -2.60 1.37
CA LEU A 273 2.18 -3.64 2.13
C LEU A 273 0.66 -3.41 2.21
N GLY A 274 0.22 -2.16 2.39
CA GLY A 274 -1.21 -1.81 2.38
C GLY A 274 -1.90 -2.11 1.05
N ARG A 275 -1.24 -1.85 -0.08
CA ARG A 275 -1.76 -2.22 -1.41
C ARG A 275 -1.82 -3.73 -1.61
N LEU A 276 -0.74 -4.44 -1.29
CA LEU A 276 -0.70 -5.90 -1.39
C LEU A 276 -1.79 -6.55 -0.53
N GLY A 277 -1.96 -6.10 0.72
CA GLY A 277 -2.91 -6.68 1.67
C GLY A 277 -4.37 -6.30 1.43
N SER A 278 -4.65 -5.16 0.78
CA SER A 278 -6.01 -4.77 0.36
C SER A 278 -6.43 -5.36 -0.98
N GLY A 279 -5.57 -6.16 -1.61
CA GLY A 279 -5.81 -6.73 -2.95
C GLY A 279 -5.69 -5.74 -4.11
N SER A 280 -5.32 -4.49 -3.85
CA SER A 280 -5.14 -3.45 -4.87
C SER A 280 -3.73 -3.41 -5.47
N GLY A 281 -2.78 -4.16 -4.89
CA GLY A 281 -1.39 -4.21 -5.34
C GLY A 281 -1.16 -5.01 -6.63
N ASN A 282 -0.09 -4.68 -7.33
CA ASN A 282 0.33 -5.27 -8.60
C ASN A 282 1.72 -5.96 -8.48
N ALA A 283 2.25 -6.48 -9.58
CA ALA A 283 3.56 -7.13 -9.61
C ALA A 283 4.73 -6.19 -9.26
N ARG A 284 4.60 -4.88 -9.52
CA ARG A 284 5.61 -3.88 -9.12
C ARG A 284 5.65 -3.71 -7.61
N ASP A 285 4.53 -3.87 -6.92
CA ASP A 285 4.51 -3.84 -5.46
C ASP A 285 5.26 -5.04 -4.86
N LEU A 286 5.15 -6.23 -5.46
CA LEU A 286 5.97 -7.39 -5.05
C LEU A 286 7.45 -7.16 -5.35
N ALA A 287 7.79 -6.63 -6.53
CA ALA A 287 9.17 -6.30 -6.87
C ALA A 287 9.74 -5.23 -5.92
N ALA A 288 8.96 -4.21 -5.56
CA ALA A 288 9.36 -3.19 -4.59
C ALA A 288 9.54 -3.78 -3.18
N LEU A 289 8.65 -4.68 -2.75
CA LEU A 289 8.77 -5.40 -1.49
C LEU A 289 10.08 -6.21 -1.44
N ARG A 290 10.40 -6.95 -2.51
CA ARG A 290 11.67 -7.68 -2.63
C ARG A 290 12.87 -6.73 -2.47
N THR A 291 12.92 -5.65 -3.26
CA THR A 291 14.03 -4.69 -3.22
C THR A 291 14.21 -4.07 -1.83
N ALA A 292 13.11 -3.78 -1.12
CA ALA A 292 13.17 -3.28 0.24
C ALA A 292 13.71 -4.31 1.24
N LEU A 293 13.29 -5.57 1.13
CA LEU A 293 13.73 -6.66 2.00
C LEU A 293 15.20 -7.04 1.78
N GLU A 294 15.71 -6.91 0.56
CA GLU A 294 17.12 -7.10 0.22
C GLU A 294 18.05 -6.11 0.95
N GLN A 295 17.55 -4.94 1.37
CA GLN A 295 18.33 -3.97 2.14
C GLN A 295 18.44 -4.34 3.63
N ALA A 296 17.52 -5.17 4.13
CA ALA A 296 17.42 -5.45 5.56
C ALA A 296 18.71 -6.05 6.15
N PRO A 297 19.41 -7.02 5.53
CA PRO A 297 20.67 -7.53 6.07
C PRO A 297 21.72 -6.44 6.27
N ALA A 298 21.97 -5.61 5.25
CA ALA A 298 22.94 -4.52 5.34
C ALA A 298 22.55 -3.47 6.40
N LEU A 299 21.26 -3.13 6.49
CA LEU A 299 20.75 -2.23 7.54
C LEU A 299 20.98 -2.82 8.93
N LYS A 300 20.72 -4.12 9.12
CA LYS A 300 20.94 -4.80 10.41
C LYS A 300 22.41 -4.82 10.81
N ASP A 301 23.32 -5.03 9.86
CA ASP A 301 24.75 -5.00 10.12
C ASP A 301 25.22 -3.61 10.57
N ILE A 302 24.77 -2.54 9.89
CA ILE A 302 25.07 -1.16 10.28
C ILE A 302 24.53 -0.86 11.70
N LEU A 303 23.29 -1.26 11.99
CA LEU A 303 22.67 -1.06 13.31
C LEU A 303 23.37 -1.87 14.42
N SER A 304 23.85 -3.07 14.11
CA SER A 304 24.59 -3.90 15.08
C SER A 304 25.97 -3.30 15.40
N ASN A 305 26.63 -2.72 14.39
CA ASN A 305 27.89 -2.00 14.58
C ASN A 305 27.72 -0.71 15.40
N LEU A 306 26.56 -0.05 15.31
CA LEU A 306 26.23 1.12 16.14
C LEU A 306 26.09 0.79 17.62
N THR A 307 25.63 -0.41 17.95
CA THR A 307 25.36 -0.82 19.34
C THR A 307 26.44 -1.71 19.93
N ALA A 308 27.48 -2.04 19.15
CA ALA A 308 28.59 -2.84 19.62
C ALA A 308 29.32 -2.11 20.78
N PRO A 309 29.53 -2.76 21.93
CA PRO A 309 30.27 -2.14 23.03
C PRO A 309 31.70 -1.82 22.57
N PRO A 310 32.29 -0.68 23.00
CA PRO A 310 33.70 -0.42 22.78
C PRO A 310 34.53 -1.60 23.31
N PRO A 311 35.66 -1.97 22.67
CA PRO A 311 36.50 -3.08 23.12
C PRO A 311 36.89 -3.02 24.61
N ALA A 312 37.02 -1.80 25.17
CA ALA A 312 37.34 -1.57 26.57
C ALA A 312 36.17 -1.82 27.56
N MET A 313 34.92 -1.85 27.08
CA MET A 313 33.71 -1.91 27.92
C MET A 313 33.11 -3.33 28.02
N SER A 314 33.60 -4.28 27.21
CA SER A 314 33.23 -5.69 27.29
C SER A 314 33.66 -6.35 28.62
N LEU A 315 34.61 -5.76 29.35
CA LEU A 315 35.11 -6.29 30.63
C LEU A 315 34.38 -5.71 31.86
N ILE A 316 33.54 -4.67 31.70
CA ILE A 316 32.94 -3.93 32.82
C ILE A 316 31.45 -4.29 33.03
N ARG A 317 30.81 -5.01 32.08
CA ARG A 317 29.39 -5.38 32.18
C ARG A 317 29.08 -6.40 33.30
N GLU A 318 30.08 -7.02 33.92
CA GLU A 318 29.87 -7.99 35.02
C GLU A 318 29.79 -7.38 36.43
N GLU A 319 30.20 -6.14 36.69
CA GLU A 319 30.34 -5.64 38.09
C GLU A 319 29.49 -4.44 38.52
N THR A 320 28.72 -3.78 37.65
CA THR A 320 27.87 -2.63 38.08
C THR A 320 26.40 -3.01 38.27
N ALA A 321 26.11 -3.88 39.25
CA ALA A 321 24.77 -4.08 39.79
C ALA A 321 24.43 -2.94 40.78
N GLY A 322 24.14 -1.74 40.27
CA GLY A 322 23.76 -0.61 41.15
C GLY A 322 23.52 0.76 40.49
N GLY A 323 23.88 0.95 39.22
CA GLY A 323 23.56 2.14 38.44
C GLY A 323 22.75 1.76 37.20
N ALA A 324 21.72 2.54 36.85
CA ALA A 324 20.91 2.29 35.66
C ALA A 324 21.80 2.20 34.42
N VAL A 325 21.98 0.98 33.90
CA VAL A 325 22.70 0.74 32.65
C VAL A 325 21.89 1.43 31.56
N THR A 326 22.41 2.52 30.98
CA THR A 326 21.82 3.23 29.84
C THR A 326 22.60 2.82 28.59
N GLY A 327 22.18 1.73 27.95
CA GLY A 327 22.68 1.31 26.63
C GLY A 327 21.70 1.68 25.51
N PRO A 328 22.05 1.47 24.23
CA PRO A 328 21.22 1.80 23.06
C PRO A 328 20.06 0.80 22.87
N PHE A 329 19.33 0.46 23.94
CA PHE A 329 18.30 -0.58 23.95
C PHE A 329 17.18 -0.32 22.94
N LEU A 330 16.90 0.94 22.61
CA LEU A 330 15.90 1.27 21.60
C LEU A 330 16.37 0.86 20.20
N ILE A 331 17.61 1.18 19.81
CA ILE A 331 18.16 0.77 18.51
C ILE A 331 18.23 -0.75 18.42
N GLU A 332 18.70 -1.43 19.47
CA GLU A 332 18.76 -2.90 19.51
C GLU A 332 17.37 -3.54 19.38
N ARG A 333 16.37 -3.03 20.12
CA ARG A 333 14.97 -3.49 20.02
C ARG A 333 14.37 -3.25 18.64
N LEU A 334 14.69 -2.12 17.99
CA LEU A 334 14.20 -1.82 16.64
C LEU A 334 14.91 -2.69 15.60
N ASN A 335 16.22 -2.89 15.73
CA ASN A 335 17.01 -3.77 14.87
C ASN A 335 16.52 -5.23 14.92
N ALA A 336 16.15 -5.72 16.11
CA ALA A 336 15.55 -7.05 16.28
C ALA A 336 14.21 -7.21 15.55
N GLN A 337 13.50 -6.11 15.30
CA GLN A 337 12.21 -6.10 14.59
C GLN A 337 12.35 -5.99 13.07
N VAL A 338 13.53 -5.56 12.57
CA VAL A 338 13.81 -5.54 11.14
C VAL A 338 14.06 -6.96 10.65
N SER A 339 13.25 -7.40 9.68
CA SER A 339 13.34 -8.70 9.04
C SER A 339 13.63 -8.59 7.55
N GLY A 340 14.55 -9.42 7.05
CA GLY A 340 14.84 -9.54 5.62
C GLY A 340 14.07 -10.64 4.91
N CYS A 341 13.30 -11.47 5.63
CA CYS A 341 12.46 -12.54 5.08
C CYS A 341 13.08 -13.28 3.86
N PRO A 342 14.24 -13.95 4.02
CA PRO A 342 15.03 -14.44 2.89
C PRO A 342 14.27 -15.40 1.97
N ALA A 343 13.40 -16.25 2.53
CA ALA A 343 12.55 -17.15 1.75
C ALA A 343 11.55 -16.39 0.85
N LEU A 344 11.03 -15.25 1.32
CA LEU A 344 10.15 -14.39 0.53
C LEU A 344 10.92 -13.66 -0.57
N VAL A 345 12.13 -13.16 -0.26
CA VAL A 345 13.02 -12.58 -1.26
C VAL A 345 13.31 -13.60 -2.36
N GLU A 346 13.70 -14.83 -2.01
CA GLU A 346 13.95 -15.90 -2.98
C GLU A 346 12.72 -16.21 -3.85
N LEU A 347 11.55 -16.35 -3.22
CA LEU A 347 10.29 -16.61 -3.90
C LEU A 347 9.99 -15.52 -4.94
N VAL A 348 10.02 -14.25 -4.54
CA VAL A 348 9.72 -13.13 -5.44
C VAL A 348 10.79 -12.99 -6.52
N SER A 349 12.07 -13.20 -6.19
CA SER A 349 13.18 -13.19 -7.16
C SER A 349 13.00 -14.20 -8.26
N ARG A 350 12.54 -15.41 -7.93
CA ARG A 350 12.29 -16.49 -8.90
C ARG A 350 10.97 -16.33 -9.65
N ALA A 351 9.97 -15.69 -9.03
CA ALA A 351 8.63 -15.61 -9.59
C ALA A 351 8.39 -14.36 -10.44
N ILE A 352 8.81 -13.18 -9.98
CA ILE A 352 8.43 -11.88 -10.54
C ILE A 352 9.59 -11.25 -11.31
N GLU A 353 9.30 -10.70 -12.47
CA GLU A 353 10.28 -9.94 -13.28
C GLU A 353 10.78 -8.68 -12.54
N ASP A 354 11.95 -8.16 -12.93
CA ASP A 354 12.54 -6.99 -12.26
C ASP A 354 11.81 -5.67 -12.56
N ASP A 355 11.32 -5.52 -13.78
CA ASP A 355 10.46 -4.40 -14.19
C ASP A 355 9.15 -4.96 -14.77
N PRO A 356 8.26 -5.49 -13.91
CA PRO A 356 7.00 -6.04 -14.38
C PRO A 356 6.09 -4.89 -14.84
N PRO A 357 5.20 -5.14 -15.81
CA PRO A 357 4.28 -4.12 -16.29
C PRO A 357 3.32 -3.66 -15.19
N PRO A 358 2.85 -2.40 -15.23
CA PRO A 358 1.95 -1.86 -14.20
C PRO A 358 0.56 -2.50 -14.25
N ALA A 359 0.12 -2.94 -15.44
CA ALA A 359 -1.18 -3.55 -15.64
C ALA A 359 -1.07 -5.08 -15.60
N VAL A 360 -1.67 -5.68 -14.58
CA VAL A 360 -1.71 -7.14 -14.40
C VAL A 360 -2.40 -7.87 -15.57
N LYS A 361 -3.26 -7.16 -16.32
CA LYS A 361 -4.03 -7.69 -17.46
C LYS A 361 -3.23 -7.84 -18.76
N GLU A 362 -2.00 -7.33 -18.82
CA GLU A 362 -1.18 -7.38 -20.04
C GLU A 362 -0.23 -8.59 -20.07
N GLY A 363 -0.10 -9.32 -18.96
CA GLY A 363 0.87 -10.41 -18.79
C GLY A 363 2.32 -9.90 -18.78
N GLY A 364 3.30 -10.81 -18.81
CA GLY A 364 4.72 -10.45 -18.78
C GLY A 364 5.24 -10.07 -17.38
N MET A 365 4.59 -10.53 -16.31
CA MET A 365 5.01 -10.24 -14.94
C MET A 365 5.74 -11.39 -14.25
N ILE A 366 5.55 -12.62 -14.75
CA ILE A 366 6.17 -13.83 -14.20
C ILE A 366 7.45 -14.17 -14.98
N ARG A 367 8.51 -14.60 -14.29
CA ARG A 367 9.77 -15.03 -14.93
C ARG A 367 9.64 -16.36 -15.67
N ASP A 368 10.38 -16.49 -16.77
CA ASP A 368 10.57 -17.77 -17.44
C ASP A 368 11.22 -18.78 -16.45
N GLY A 369 10.77 -20.04 -16.47
CA GLY A 369 11.29 -21.11 -15.60
C GLY A 369 10.64 -21.21 -14.21
N PHE A 370 9.71 -20.31 -13.85
CA PHE A 370 8.99 -20.39 -12.58
C PHE A 370 7.88 -21.44 -12.59
N ASP A 371 7.14 -21.56 -13.70
CA ASP A 371 6.02 -22.48 -13.87
C ASP A 371 6.07 -23.12 -15.26
N ALA A 372 6.24 -24.44 -15.30
CA ALA A 372 6.43 -25.18 -16.54
C ALA A 372 5.23 -25.07 -17.49
N ALA A 373 4.00 -25.00 -16.97
CA ALA A 373 2.81 -24.88 -17.81
C ALA A 373 2.72 -23.49 -18.44
N LEU A 374 3.14 -22.45 -17.71
CA LEU A 374 3.26 -21.11 -18.28
C LEU A 374 4.33 -21.06 -19.37
N ASP A 375 5.48 -21.68 -19.14
CA ASP A 375 6.57 -21.73 -20.13
C ASP A 375 6.13 -22.44 -21.41
N GLU A 376 5.41 -23.57 -21.30
CA GLU A 376 4.84 -24.28 -22.45
C GLU A 376 3.89 -23.39 -23.27
N LEU A 377 3.01 -22.64 -22.61
CA LEU A 377 2.08 -21.73 -23.28
C LEU A 377 2.83 -20.54 -23.94
N ARG A 378 3.88 -20.02 -23.29
CA ARG A 378 4.76 -18.99 -23.87
C ARG A 378 5.51 -19.52 -25.09
N HIS A 379 6.02 -20.74 -25.04
CA HIS A 379 6.66 -21.40 -26.18
C HIS A 379 5.70 -21.59 -27.36
N ALA A 380 4.46 -22.03 -27.11
CA ALA A 380 3.43 -22.14 -28.14
C ALA A 380 3.12 -20.76 -28.78
N THR A 381 3.08 -19.70 -27.98
CA THR A 381 2.84 -18.33 -28.46
C THR A 381 4.02 -17.80 -29.30
N ARG A 382 5.27 -18.05 -28.86
CA ARG A 382 6.49 -17.67 -29.60
C ARG A 382 6.57 -18.43 -30.93
N GLY A 383 6.35 -19.76 -30.92
CA GLY A 383 6.34 -20.58 -32.14
C GLY A 383 5.25 -20.18 -33.15
N GLY A 384 4.08 -19.75 -32.67
CA GLY A 384 3.04 -19.20 -33.55
C GLY A 384 3.45 -17.90 -34.24
N LYS A 385 4.16 -17.00 -33.54
CA LYS A 385 4.70 -15.77 -34.13
C LYS A 385 5.80 -16.06 -35.15
N GLU A 386 6.67 -17.03 -34.89
CA GLU A 386 7.68 -17.50 -35.84
C GLU A 386 7.03 -18.10 -37.09
N TRP A 387 5.96 -18.88 -36.93
CA TRP A 387 5.19 -19.39 -38.05
C TRP A 387 4.57 -18.26 -38.89
N ILE A 388 4.06 -17.19 -38.27
CA ILE A 388 3.54 -16.01 -39.00
C ILE A 388 4.66 -15.32 -39.79
N ALA A 389 5.84 -15.18 -39.20
CA ALA A 389 7.01 -14.60 -39.89
C ALA A 389 7.40 -15.46 -41.10
N LYS A 390 7.38 -16.79 -40.94
CA LYS A 390 7.63 -17.73 -42.03
C LYS A 390 6.56 -17.65 -43.12
N LEU A 391 5.27 -17.62 -42.76
CA LEU A 391 4.17 -17.44 -43.70
C LEU A 391 4.35 -16.16 -44.53
N GLN A 392 4.73 -15.05 -43.89
CA GLN A 392 4.99 -13.80 -44.62
C GLN A 392 6.10 -13.97 -45.66
N ALA A 393 7.21 -14.61 -45.29
CA ALA A 393 8.33 -14.85 -46.21
C ALA A 393 7.93 -15.77 -47.39
N ASP A 394 7.23 -16.86 -47.09
CA ASP A 394 6.76 -17.82 -48.08
C ASP A 394 5.75 -17.18 -49.05
N GLU A 395 4.85 -16.34 -48.55
CA GLU A 395 3.88 -15.59 -49.36
C GLU A 395 4.55 -14.53 -50.24
N ILE A 396 5.57 -13.82 -49.75
CA ILE A 396 6.37 -12.88 -50.56
C ILE A 396 7.06 -13.62 -51.70
N ALA A 397 7.70 -14.76 -51.41
CA ALA A 397 8.41 -15.56 -52.41
C ALA A 397 7.45 -16.13 -53.47
N ARG A 398 6.26 -16.59 -53.05
CA ARG A 398 5.26 -17.19 -53.95
C ARG A 398 4.54 -16.17 -54.84
N THR A 399 4.19 -15.00 -54.29
CA THR A 399 3.41 -13.98 -55.01
C THR A 399 4.27 -12.95 -55.73
N GLY A 400 5.56 -12.84 -55.36
CA GLY A 400 6.46 -11.79 -55.84
C GLY A 400 6.10 -10.39 -55.31
N ILE A 401 5.26 -10.29 -54.28
CA ILE A 401 4.83 -9.02 -53.69
C ILE A 401 5.75 -8.68 -52.51
N SER A 402 6.86 -7.97 -52.78
CA SER A 402 7.83 -7.58 -51.74
C SER A 402 7.26 -6.68 -50.64
N SER A 403 6.15 -5.98 -50.91
CA SER A 403 5.46 -5.10 -49.97
C SER A 403 4.47 -5.81 -49.04
N LEU A 404 4.26 -7.12 -49.20
CA LEU A 404 3.29 -7.91 -48.44
C LEU A 404 3.70 -7.95 -46.96
N LYS A 405 2.75 -7.64 -46.06
CA LYS A 405 2.97 -7.70 -44.62
C LYS A 405 1.84 -8.44 -43.94
N VAL A 406 2.17 -9.31 -42.99
CA VAL A 406 1.19 -9.89 -42.07
C VAL A 406 1.16 -9.01 -40.82
N ARG A 407 -0.01 -8.46 -40.49
CA ARG A 407 -0.19 -7.58 -39.33
C ARG A 407 -1.36 -8.04 -38.48
N PHE A 408 -1.40 -7.57 -37.24
CA PHE A 408 -2.51 -7.78 -36.32
C PHE A 408 -3.27 -6.47 -36.07
N ASN A 409 -4.59 -6.54 -35.91
CA ASN A 409 -5.35 -5.53 -35.19
C ASN A 409 -6.35 -6.17 -34.22
N SER A 410 -6.81 -5.39 -33.24
CA SER A 410 -7.74 -5.86 -32.22
C SER A 410 -9.17 -6.16 -32.71
N VAL A 411 -9.56 -5.67 -33.89
CA VAL A 411 -10.94 -5.80 -34.41
C VAL A 411 -11.12 -7.02 -35.33
N PHE A 412 -10.09 -7.35 -36.10
CA PHE A 412 -10.10 -8.34 -37.17
C PHE A 412 -8.97 -9.36 -37.03
N GLY A 413 -8.13 -9.29 -35.99
CA GLY A 413 -7.07 -10.26 -35.79
C GLY A 413 -5.93 -10.12 -36.79
N TYR A 414 -5.33 -11.25 -37.18
CA TYR A 414 -4.24 -11.25 -38.15
C TYR A 414 -4.77 -11.13 -39.58
N TYR A 415 -4.06 -10.37 -40.42
CA TYR A 415 -4.41 -10.19 -41.82
C TYR A 415 -3.15 -9.98 -42.67
N ILE A 416 -3.29 -10.30 -43.95
CA ILE A 416 -2.30 -10.05 -44.99
C ILE A 416 -2.65 -8.73 -45.67
N GLU A 417 -1.75 -7.77 -45.64
CA GLU A 417 -1.90 -6.46 -46.27
C GLU A 417 -1.23 -6.44 -47.65
N VAL A 418 -2.01 -6.16 -48.69
CA VAL A 418 -1.53 -6.04 -50.08
C VAL A 418 -1.84 -4.65 -50.60
N THR A 419 -0.83 -3.94 -51.10
CA THR A 419 -0.96 -2.59 -51.69
C THR A 419 -1.81 -2.60 -52.95
N LYS A 420 -2.51 -1.50 -53.25
CA LYS A 420 -3.36 -1.36 -54.46
C LYS A 420 -2.67 -1.80 -55.77
N ALA A 421 -1.40 -1.43 -55.96
CA ALA A 421 -0.63 -1.75 -57.15
C ALA A 421 -0.39 -3.26 -57.36
N ASN A 422 -0.49 -4.06 -56.30
CA ASN A 422 -0.21 -5.50 -56.30
C ASN A 422 -1.46 -6.36 -56.16
N LEU A 423 -2.67 -5.77 -56.14
CA LEU A 423 -3.93 -6.52 -55.98
C LEU A 423 -4.16 -7.56 -57.07
N GLY A 424 -3.75 -7.27 -58.31
CA GLY A 424 -3.86 -8.22 -59.42
C GLY A 424 -3.00 -9.48 -59.26
N LYS A 425 -2.03 -9.46 -58.33
CA LYS A 425 -1.17 -10.61 -57.99
C LYS A 425 -1.65 -11.36 -56.74
N ALA A 426 -2.72 -10.90 -56.09
CA ALA A 426 -3.26 -11.56 -54.91
C ALA A 426 -3.85 -12.93 -55.30
N PRO A 427 -3.47 -14.03 -54.62
CA PRO A 427 -4.01 -15.35 -54.93
C PRO A 427 -5.52 -15.48 -54.70
N ALA A 428 -6.18 -16.36 -55.45
CA ALA A 428 -7.63 -16.56 -55.34
C ALA A 428 -8.12 -17.12 -53.99
N HIS A 429 -7.26 -17.79 -53.21
CA HIS A 429 -7.61 -18.32 -51.88
C HIS A 429 -7.51 -17.26 -50.77
N TYR A 430 -7.09 -16.04 -51.10
CA TYR A 430 -7.12 -14.92 -50.15
C TYR A 430 -8.56 -14.42 -50.02
N ILE A 431 -9.10 -14.53 -48.81
CA ILE A 431 -10.46 -14.08 -48.52
C ILE A 431 -10.38 -12.61 -48.10
N ARG A 432 -10.93 -11.71 -48.92
CA ARG A 432 -10.93 -10.28 -48.65
C ARG A 432 -11.74 -9.96 -47.39
N LYS A 433 -11.14 -9.20 -46.46
CA LYS A 433 -11.76 -8.83 -45.19
C LYS A 433 -12.06 -7.33 -45.09
N GLN A 434 -11.19 -6.47 -45.61
CA GLN A 434 -11.37 -5.02 -45.55
C GLN A 434 -10.62 -4.31 -46.68
N THR A 435 -11.22 -3.25 -47.24
CA THR A 435 -10.55 -2.32 -48.15
C THR A 435 -10.04 -1.10 -47.37
N THR A 436 -8.81 -0.67 -47.65
CA THR A 436 -8.18 0.52 -47.05
C THR A 436 -7.82 1.54 -48.12
N ALA A 437 -7.46 2.77 -47.73
CA ALA A 437 -7.06 3.80 -48.68
C ALA A 437 -5.90 3.36 -49.59
N ASN A 438 -4.96 2.58 -49.05
CA ASN A 438 -3.67 2.23 -49.70
C ASN A 438 -3.59 0.78 -50.19
N GLY A 439 -4.60 -0.06 -49.91
CA GLY A 439 -4.55 -1.49 -50.24
C GLY A 439 -5.77 -2.27 -49.75
N GLU A 440 -5.69 -3.59 -49.81
CA GLU A 440 -6.71 -4.50 -49.26
C GLU A 440 -6.10 -5.45 -48.22
N ARG A 441 -6.93 -5.85 -47.25
CA ARG A 441 -6.60 -6.79 -46.18
C ARG A 441 -7.29 -8.12 -46.43
N PHE A 442 -6.52 -9.19 -46.37
CA PHE A 442 -6.96 -10.56 -46.64
C PHE A 442 -6.73 -11.48 -45.45
N ILE A 443 -7.45 -12.59 -45.41
CA ILE A 443 -7.18 -13.72 -44.52
C ILE A 443 -7.08 -15.01 -45.33
N THR A 444 -6.37 -16.00 -44.78
CA THR A 444 -6.38 -17.38 -45.28
C THR A 444 -6.91 -18.32 -44.18
N PRO A 445 -7.47 -19.49 -44.54
CA PRO A 445 -7.89 -20.48 -43.54
C PRO A 445 -6.76 -20.86 -42.57
N GLU A 446 -5.55 -21.04 -43.09
CA GLU A 446 -4.34 -21.38 -42.32
C GLU A 446 -3.97 -20.27 -41.32
N LEU A 447 -3.98 -19.00 -41.77
CA LEU A 447 -3.71 -17.86 -40.90
C LEU A 447 -4.77 -17.76 -39.78
N LYS A 448 -6.04 -18.05 -40.10
CA LYS A 448 -7.13 -18.02 -39.12
C LYS A 448 -7.03 -19.14 -38.08
N GLU A 449 -6.61 -20.34 -38.49
CA GLU A 449 -6.35 -21.44 -37.56
C GLU A 449 -5.20 -21.11 -36.61
N MET A 450 -4.10 -20.58 -37.16
CA MET A 450 -2.95 -20.17 -36.36
C MET A 450 -3.29 -19.01 -35.42
N GLU A 451 -4.06 -18.02 -35.89
CA GLU A 451 -4.58 -16.93 -35.05
C GLU A 451 -5.35 -17.48 -33.85
N GLY A 452 -6.26 -18.44 -34.05
CA GLY A 452 -7.00 -19.07 -32.96
C GLY A 452 -6.11 -19.77 -31.94
N LYS A 453 -5.06 -20.46 -32.40
CA LYS A 453 -4.06 -21.10 -31.52
C LYS A 453 -3.26 -20.07 -30.72
N ILE A 454 -2.79 -19.00 -31.36
CA ILE A 454 -2.00 -17.94 -30.72
C ILE A 454 -2.84 -17.18 -29.70
N LEU A 455 -4.00 -16.68 -30.10
CA LEU A 455 -4.86 -15.88 -29.21
C LEU A 455 -5.34 -16.72 -28.02
N GLY A 456 -5.77 -17.96 -28.26
CA GLY A 456 -6.19 -18.87 -27.19
C GLY A 456 -5.04 -19.28 -26.26
N ALA A 457 -3.80 -19.38 -26.74
CA ALA A 457 -2.63 -19.60 -25.89
C ALA A 457 -2.30 -18.33 -25.07
N GLN A 458 -2.34 -17.15 -25.69
CA GLN A 458 -2.04 -15.88 -25.04
C GLN A 458 -3.05 -15.55 -23.93
N GLU A 459 -4.35 -15.77 -24.15
CA GLU A 459 -5.38 -15.61 -23.11
C GLU A 459 -5.14 -16.55 -21.92
N ARG A 460 -4.77 -17.80 -22.20
CA ARG A 460 -4.40 -18.78 -21.16
C ARG A 460 -3.12 -18.38 -20.43
N CYS A 461 -2.11 -17.84 -21.12
CA CYS A 461 -0.90 -17.28 -20.50
C CYS A 461 -1.26 -16.18 -19.50
N VAL A 462 -2.00 -15.16 -19.94
CA VAL A 462 -2.34 -14.00 -19.10
C VAL A 462 -3.14 -14.44 -17.87
N LYS A 463 -4.08 -15.36 -18.04
CA LYS A 463 -4.85 -15.92 -16.92
C LYS A 463 -3.96 -16.70 -15.94
N LEU A 464 -3.11 -17.60 -16.45
CA LEU A 464 -2.22 -18.39 -15.60
C LEU A 464 -1.19 -17.52 -14.88
N GLU A 465 -0.65 -16.50 -15.56
CA GLU A 465 0.22 -15.51 -14.92
C GLU A 465 -0.50 -14.80 -13.77
N TYR A 466 -1.75 -14.37 -13.98
CA TYR A 466 -2.55 -13.77 -12.92
C TYR A 466 -2.70 -14.72 -11.73
N ASP A 467 -3.06 -15.97 -11.97
CA ASP A 467 -3.22 -16.98 -10.92
C ASP A 467 -1.90 -17.24 -10.17
N ILE A 468 -0.76 -17.28 -10.88
CA ILE A 468 0.58 -17.37 -10.28
C ILE A 468 0.86 -16.15 -9.41
N PHE A 469 0.65 -14.94 -9.93
CA PHE A 469 0.85 -13.70 -9.18
C PHE A 469 0.01 -13.66 -7.90
N GLN A 470 -1.26 -14.07 -7.98
CA GLN A 470 -2.14 -14.16 -6.81
C GLN A 470 -1.57 -15.14 -5.76
N ARG A 471 -1.08 -16.32 -6.19
CA ARG A 471 -0.45 -17.28 -5.27
C ARG A 471 0.77 -16.67 -4.57
N VAL A 472 1.68 -16.04 -5.31
CA VAL A 472 2.89 -15.41 -4.75
C VAL A 472 2.51 -14.29 -3.77
N ARG A 473 1.50 -13.48 -4.11
CA ARG A 473 0.98 -12.43 -3.23
C ARG A 473 0.43 -13.01 -1.93
N GLU A 474 -0.42 -14.03 -1.98
CA GLU A 474 -0.97 -14.63 -0.76
C GLU A 474 0.14 -15.21 0.13
N THR A 475 1.15 -15.87 -0.44
CA THR A 475 2.33 -16.33 0.32
C THR A 475 3.10 -15.17 0.95
N ALA A 476 3.25 -14.03 0.27
CA ALA A 476 3.85 -12.83 0.86
C ALA A 476 3.05 -12.30 2.06
N LEU A 477 1.71 -12.36 1.97
CA LEU A 477 0.80 -11.88 3.02
C LEU A 477 0.79 -12.77 4.27
N GLU A 478 1.25 -14.03 4.19
CA GLU A 478 1.46 -14.87 5.38
C GLU A 478 2.46 -14.23 6.36
N SER A 479 3.43 -13.47 5.84
CA SER A 479 4.43 -12.73 6.64
C SER A 479 4.02 -11.29 6.95
N LEU A 480 2.79 -10.86 6.64
CA LEU A 480 2.37 -9.46 6.69
C LEU A 480 2.64 -8.76 8.03
N LYS A 481 2.37 -9.42 9.15
CA LYS A 481 2.61 -8.87 10.50
C LYS A 481 4.09 -8.53 10.72
N VAL A 482 4.99 -9.43 10.32
CA VAL A 482 6.45 -9.25 10.44
C VAL A 482 6.92 -8.13 9.52
N LEU A 483 6.37 -8.05 8.31
CA LEU A 483 6.70 -7.01 7.34
C LEU A 483 6.26 -5.62 7.82
N GLN A 484 5.04 -5.50 8.37
CA GLN A 484 4.54 -4.25 8.95
C GLN A 484 5.35 -3.84 10.18
N GLN A 485 5.74 -4.81 11.03
CA GLN A 485 6.62 -4.54 12.17
C GLN A 485 8.00 -4.02 11.72
N SER A 486 8.57 -4.61 10.66
CA SER A 486 9.82 -4.16 10.07
C SER A 486 9.70 -2.74 9.52
N ALA A 487 8.61 -2.44 8.78
CA ALA A 487 8.35 -1.10 8.26
C ALA A 487 8.24 -0.06 9.40
N GLY A 488 7.49 -0.36 10.46
CA GLY A 488 7.35 0.51 11.62
C GLY A 488 8.66 0.70 12.41
N ALA A 489 9.53 -0.31 12.44
CA ALA A 489 10.86 -0.19 13.05
C ALA A 489 11.79 0.68 12.21
N LEU A 490 11.80 0.50 10.89
CA LEU A 490 12.58 1.32 9.95
C LEU A 490 12.12 2.78 9.95
N ALA A 491 10.81 3.03 10.01
CA ALA A 491 10.27 4.38 10.14
C ALA A 491 10.76 5.06 11.43
N GLN A 492 10.78 4.36 12.57
CA GLN A 492 11.30 4.90 13.82
C GLN A 492 12.80 5.19 13.74
N LEU A 493 13.58 4.29 13.17
CA LEU A 493 15.02 4.47 13.00
C LEU A 493 15.34 5.64 12.05
N ASP A 494 14.57 5.82 10.97
CA ASP A 494 14.70 6.96 10.05
C ASP A 494 14.43 8.30 10.77
N VAL A 495 13.39 8.38 11.62
CA VAL A 495 13.13 9.59 12.41
C VAL A 495 14.25 9.87 13.42
N LEU A 496 14.78 8.84 14.08
CA LEU A 496 15.90 8.99 15.02
C LEU A 496 17.19 9.44 14.29
N ALA A 497 17.49 8.84 13.13
CA ALA A 497 18.60 9.25 12.28
C ALA A 497 18.41 10.68 11.74
N CYS A 498 17.19 11.06 11.37
CA CYS A 498 16.83 12.42 10.97
C CYS A 498 17.13 13.46 12.06
N PHE A 499 16.90 13.14 13.33
CA PHE A 499 17.24 14.04 14.44
C PHE A 499 18.75 14.14 14.71
N ALA A 500 19.52 13.13 14.33
CA ALA A 500 20.98 13.13 14.45
C ALA A 500 21.69 13.89 13.31
N GLU A 501 21.02 14.04 12.16
CA GLU A 501 21.55 14.71 10.98
C GLU A 501 21.66 16.24 11.20
N THR A 502 22.89 16.76 11.23
CA THR A 502 23.20 18.18 11.44
C THR A 502 23.39 18.97 10.16
#